data_AF-A0A4D7QFV8-F1
#
_entry.id   AF-A0A4D7QFV8-F1
#
_cell.length_a   1.000
_cell.length_b   1.000
_cell.length_c   1.000
_cell.angle_alpha   90.00
_cell.angle_beta   90.00
_cell.angle_gamma   90.00
#
_symmetry.space_group_name_H-M   'P 1'
#
loop_
_entity.id
_entity.type
_entity.pdbx_description
1 polymer ?
#
loop_
_entity_poly.entity_id
_entity_poly.type
_entity_poly.pdbx_seq_one_letter_code
_entity_poly.pdbx_strand_id
1 'polypeptide(L)'
;MVETRDRPLSLSYRRPADRQETRVLEDARGELHHDTNGDLAEVASGLSYGFATLLVVGPLALLIAWLLQFATGMSFGSERVWFTAAGLWLTAWGGLGAIRVAARRTRVSMLRRALDDDIEAREVVEESWRFVEAIGFQEAEKMPLLYMVHADNGGVVAFEERHLLGRERSPGESAISLAPSDAVLVRGPRSGLLISENYSGPPLPLLDVHTLTRPRDERPAHGSVIDRPWKGVHAWLAGPH
;
A
#
# COMPACT_ATOMS: atom_id res chain seq x y z
N MET A 1 -31.99 -34.72 0.44
CA MET A 1 -32.02 -33.60 1.41
C MET A 1 -30.58 -33.31 1.74
N VAL A 2 -30.00 -32.34 1.03
CA VAL A 2 -28.59 -31.98 1.17
C VAL A 2 -28.49 -31.12 2.42
N GLU A 3 -27.87 -31.65 3.46
CA GLU A 3 -27.44 -30.87 4.62
C GLU A 3 -26.42 -29.83 4.11
N THR A 4 -26.90 -28.62 3.81
CA THR A 4 -26.07 -27.42 3.82
C THR A 4 -25.59 -27.25 5.24
N ARG A 5 -24.46 -27.89 5.58
CA ARG A 5 -23.68 -27.50 6.74
C ARG A 5 -23.31 -26.04 6.53
N ASP A 6 -24.00 -25.16 7.25
CA ASP A 6 -23.54 -23.79 7.51
C ASP A 6 -22.16 -23.91 8.16
N ARG A 7 -21.11 -23.94 7.33
CA ARG A 7 -19.75 -23.77 7.81
C ARG A 7 -19.72 -22.39 8.46
N PRO A 8 -19.31 -22.28 9.72
CA PRO A 8 -19.24 -20.98 10.35
C PRO A 8 -18.24 -20.08 9.60
N LEU A 9 -18.60 -18.80 9.61
CA LEU A 9 -17.81 -17.58 9.48
C LEU A 9 -16.30 -17.78 9.50
N SER A 10 -15.60 -17.08 8.62
CA SER A 10 -14.15 -16.96 8.55
C SER A 10 -13.39 -17.47 9.79
N LEU A 11 -12.86 -18.68 9.72
CA LEU A 11 -12.17 -19.30 10.85
C LEU A 11 -10.69 -18.96 10.76
N SER A 12 -10.12 -18.46 11.86
CA SER A 12 -8.67 -18.38 12.04
C SER A 12 -8.25 -19.38 13.10
N TYR A 13 -7.24 -20.19 12.81
CA TYR A 13 -6.64 -21.07 13.81
C TYR A 13 -5.13 -21.13 13.64
N ARG A 14 -4.44 -21.31 14.76
CA ARG A 14 -2.99 -21.46 14.78
C ARG A 14 -2.61 -22.92 14.63
N ARG A 15 -1.59 -23.19 13.82
CA ARG A 15 -1.00 -24.52 13.66
C ARG A 15 0.51 -24.45 13.50
N PRO A 16 1.23 -25.56 13.72
CA PRO A 16 2.64 -25.64 13.40
C PRO A 16 2.88 -25.36 11.91
N ALA A 17 3.94 -24.60 11.63
CA ALA A 17 4.42 -24.34 10.28
C ALA A 17 5.05 -25.61 9.70
N ASP A 18 4.81 -25.87 8.41
CA ASP A 18 5.54 -26.90 7.70
C ASP A 18 6.94 -26.42 7.24
N ARG A 19 7.72 -27.32 6.62
CA ARG A 19 9.07 -27.00 6.14
C ARG A 19 9.09 -25.99 4.99
N GLN A 20 8.05 -25.95 4.15
CA GLN A 20 7.98 -25.01 3.04
C GLN A 20 7.59 -23.62 3.54
N GLU A 21 6.61 -23.53 4.43
CA GLU A 21 6.16 -22.30 5.09
C GLU A 21 7.30 -21.64 5.88
N THR A 22 8.09 -22.43 6.60
CA THR A 22 9.27 -21.93 7.32
C THR A 22 10.31 -21.35 6.34
N ARG A 23 10.54 -22.00 5.19
CA ARG A 23 11.47 -21.49 4.18
C ARG A 23 11.00 -20.17 3.58
N VAL A 24 9.70 -20.03 3.29
CA VAL A 24 9.13 -18.77 2.79
C VAL A 24 9.35 -17.64 3.79
N LEU A 25 9.19 -17.89 5.10
CA LEU A 25 9.49 -16.90 6.14
C LEU A 25 10.98 -16.54 6.19
N GLU A 26 11.87 -17.53 6.09
CA GLU A 26 13.33 -17.34 6.06
C GLU A 26 13.78 -16.55 4.81
N ASP A 27 13.21 -16.88 3.64
CA ASP A 27 13.48 -16.19 2.37
C ASP A 27 12.99 -14.74 2.44
N ALA A 28 11.77 -14.50 2.92
CA ALA A 28 11.22 -13.15 3.11
C ALA A 28 12.04 -12.32 4.10
N ARG A 29 12.52 -12.93 5.19
CA ARG A 29 13.47 -12.29 6.12
C ARG A 29 14.78 -11.94 5.41
N GLY A 30 15.28 -12.85 4.57
CA GLY A 30 16.46 -12.66 3.75
C GLY A 30 16.32 -11.51 2.76
N GLU A 31 15.14 -11.30 2.18
CA GLU A 31 14.91 -10.23 1.21
C GLU A 31 14.84 -8.82 1.84
N LEU A 32 14.57 -8.69 3.14
CA LEU A 32 14.48 -7.40 3.85
C LEU A 32 15.85 -6.74 4.03
N HIS A 33 16.37 -6.16 2.95
CA HIS A 33 17.58 -5.35 2.94
C HIS A 33 17.26 -3.86 2.95
N HIS A 34 18.13 -3.08 3.60
CA HIS A 34 18.06 -1.63 3.55
C HIS A 34 18.74 -1.14 2.27
N ASP A 35 17.97 -0.62 1.32
CA ASP A 35 18.54 0.04 0.15
C ASP A 35 19.01 1.46 0.52
N THR A 36 20.31 1.55 0.82
CA THR A 36 20.93 2.81 1.21
C THR A 36 20.95 3.82 0.06
N ASN A 37 21.00 3.37 -1.19
CA ASN A 37 21.00 4.25 -2.36
C ASN A 37 19.60 4.83 -2.60
N GLY A 38 18.55 4.00 -2.48
CA GLY A 38 17.16 4.45 -2.52
C GLY A 38 16.82 5.46 -1.42
N ASP A 39 17.33 5.24 -0.21
CA ASP A 39 17.14 6.16 0.92
C ASP A 39 17.75 7.55 0.65
N LEU A 40 18.95 7.60 0.06
CA LEU A 40 19.60 8.86 -0.31
C LEU A 40 18.85 9.58 -1.44
N ALA A 41 18.36 8.83 -2.43
CA ALA A 41 17.59 9.37 -3.54
C ALA A 41 16.27 10.00 -3.08
N GLU A 42 15.59 9.42 -2.09
CA GLU A 42 14.35 9.98 -1.50
C GLU A 42 14.61 11.30 -0.76
N VAL A 43 15.71 11.40 0.00
CA VAL A 43 16.08 12.67 0.67
C VAL A 43 16.49 13.72 -0.37
N ALA A 44 17.24 13.31 -1.39
CA ALA A 44 17.66 14.19 -2.48
C ALA A 44 16.46 14.68 -3.32
N SER A 45 15.47 13.84 -3.56
CA SER A 45 14.24 14.22 -4.28
C SER A 45 13.42 15.22 -3.47
N GLY A 46 13.34 15.05 -2.14
CA GLY A 46 12.73 16.03 -1.23
C GLY A 46 13.40 17.40 -1.29
N LEU A 47 14.74 17.45 -1.28
CA LEU A 47 15.49 18.70 -1.46
C LEU A 47 15.28 19.31 -2.84
N SER A 48 15.28 18.48 -3.89
CA SER A 48 15.07 18.93 -5.28
C SER A 48 13.68 19.53 -5.47
N TYR A 49 12.65 18.93 -4.87
CA TYR A 49 11.29 19.47 -4.86
C TYR A 49 11.20 20.77 -4.05
N GLY A 50 11.85 20.82 -2.88
CA GLY A 50 11.98 22.05 -2.09
C GLY A 50 12.63 23.19 -2.88
N PHE A 51 13.65 22.89 -3.69
CA PHE A 51 14.29 23.87 -4.57
C PHE A 51 13.38 24.30 -5.74
N ALA A 52 12.74 23.35 -6.41
CA ALA A 52 11.82 23.63 -7.51
C ALA A 52 10.63 24.50 -7.07
N THR A 53 10.06 24.21 -5.89
CA THR A 53 8.98 25.03 -5.32
C THR A 53 9.46 26.43 -4.97
N LEU A 54 10.68 26.56 -4.46
CA LEU A 54 11.28 27.86 -4.14
C LEU A 54 11.53 28.72 -5.38
N LEU A 55 11.86 28.11 -6.53
CA LEU A 55 11.97 28.82 -7.80
C LEU A 55 10.65 29.42 -8.30
N VAL A 56 9.51 28.87 -7.90
CA VAL A 56 8.18 29.37 -8.28
C VAL A 56 7.62 30.33 -7.22
N VAL A 57 7.64 29.90 -5.96
CA VAL A 57 7.07 30.65 -4.82
C VAL A 57 7.95 31.82 -4.42
N GLY A 58 9.28 31.68 -4.52
CA GLY A 58 10.23 32.73 -4.15
C GLY A 58 10.04 34.03 -4.94
N PRO A 59 10.05 34.00 -6.29
CA PRO A 59 9.78 35.19 -7.09
C PRO A 59 8.40 35.79 -6.85
N LEU A 60 7.38 34.95 -6.63
CA LEU A 60 6.03 35.42 -6.32
C LEU A 60 6.00 36.13 -4.95
N ALA A 61 6.64 35.58 -3.93
CA ALA A 61 6.75 36.19 -2.61
C ALA A 61 7.52 37.52 -2.66
N LEU A 62 8.61 37.58 -3.42
CA LEU A 62 9.37 38.81 -3.66
C LEU A 62 8.53 39.87 -4.40
N LEU A 63 7.75 39.46 -5.40
CA LEU A 63 6.84 40.35 -6.13
C LEU A 63 5.76 40.93 -5.20
N ILE A 64 5.16 40.09 -4.35
CA ILE A 64 4.16 40.52 -3.36
C ILE A 64 4.80 41.49 -2.34
N ALA A 65 5.99 41.17 -1.82
CA ALA A 65 6.70 42.04 -0.89
C ALA A 65 7.05 43.40 -1.52
N TRP A 66 7.47 43.39 -2.80
CA TRP A 66 7.74 44.61 -3.55
C TRP A 66 6.48 45.46 -3.76
N LEU A 67 5.36 44.85 -4.15
CA LEU A 67 4.08 45.54 -4.31
C LEU A 67 3.60 46.16 -2.99
N LEU A 68 3.74 45.43 -1.88
CA LEU A 68 3.40 45.94 -0.54
C LEU A 68 4.31 47.10 -0.13
N GLN A 69 5.61 47.01 -0.40
CA GLN A 69 6.56 48.10 -0.14
C GLN A 69 6.21 49.34 -0.97
N PHE A 70 5.85 49.16 -2.24
CA PHE A 70 5.41 50.25 -3.11
C PHE A 70 4.13 50.92 -2.60
N ALA A 71 3.15 50.14 -2.15
CA ALA A 71 1.86 50.65 -1.68
C ALA A 71 1.93 51.31 -0.30
N THR A 72 2.80 50.83 0.59
CA THR A 72 2.83 51.25 2.01
C THR A 72 4.04 52.09 2.39
N GLY A 73 5.09 52.12 1.56
CA GLY A 73 6.38 52.73 1.87
C GLY A 73 7.21 51.96 2.90
N MET A 74 6.73 50.83 3.43
CA MET A 74 7.44 50.02 4.42
C MET A 74 8.46 49.10 3.76
N SER A 75 9.67 49.05 4.29
CA SER A 75 10.71 48.09 3.90
C SER A 75 10.39 46.71 4.48
N PHE A 76 10.30 45.69 3.62
CA PHE A 76 10.05 44.31 4.02
C PHE A 76 11.31 43.44 3.88
N GLY A 77 11.91 43.12 5.03
CA GLY A 77 12.98 42.12 5.18
C GLY A 77 14.36 42.59 4.70
N SER A 78 15.42 42.14 5.38
CA SER A 78 16.80 42.23 4.87
C SER A 78 17.13 40.99 4.04
N GLU A 79 18.16 41.05 3.21
CA GLU A 79 18.68 39.88 2.46
C GLU A 79 18.87 38.67 3.37
N ARG A 80 19.37 38.89 4.60
CA ARG A 80 19.56 37.84 5.60
C ARG A 80 18.25 37.13 5.96
N VAL A 81 17.14 37.86 6.10
CA VAL A 81 15.82 37.28 6.41
C VAL A 81 15.36 36.37 5.29
N TRP A 82 15.49 36.82 4.04
CA TRP A 82 15.11 36.01 2.87
C TRP A 82 15.98 34.77 2.71
N PHE A 83 17.30 34.86 2.92
CA PHE A 83 18.18 33.70 2.92
C PHE A 83 17.85 32.72 4.06
N THR A 84 17.55 33.21 5.27
CA THR A 84 17.12 32.33 6.38
C THR A 84 15.79 31.65 6.10
N ALA A 85 14.82 32.35 5.50
CA ALA A 85 13.54 31.78 5.12
C ALA A 85 13.70 30.70 4.04
N ALA A 86 14.55 30.96 3.03
CA ALA A 86 14.88 29.98 2.00
C ALA A 86 15.59 28.76 2.57
N GLY A 87 16.55 28.96 3.49
CA GLY A 87 17.22 27.88 4.21
C GLY A 87 16.23 27.03 5.00
N LEU A 88 15.35 27.66 5.78
CA LEU A 88 14.30 26.98 6.54
C LEU A 88 13.37 26.19 5.62
N TRP A 89 12.97 26.76 4.48
CA TRP A 89 12.13 26.09 3.48
C TRP A 89 12.80 24.80 2.95
N LEU A 90 14.06 24.89 2.54
CA LEU A 90 14.81 23.73 2.06
C LEU A 90 15.00 22.68 3.16
N THR A 91 15.29 23.09 4.39
CA THR A 91 15.39 22.15 5.52
C THR A 91 14.06 21.49 5.86
N ALA A 92 12.93 22.18 5.69
CA ALA A 92 11.61 21.60 5.92
C ALA A 92 11.30 20.50 4.89
N TRP A 93 11.57 20.76 3.61
CA TRP A 93 11.37 19.77 2.53
C TRP A 93 12.36 18.60 2.61
N GLY A 94 13.65 18.87 2.84
CA GLY A 94 14.65 17.82 3.06
C GLY A 94 14.38 17.00 4.32
N GLY A 95 13.94 17.65 5.39
CA GLY A 95 13.53 17.02 6.64
C GLY A 95 12.33 16.09 6.47
N LEU A 96 11.35 16.46 5.65
CA LEU A 96 10.20 15.60 5.33
C LEU A 96 10.65 14.30 4.64
N GLY A 97 11.59 14.38 3.70
CA GLY A 97 12.21 13.21 3.06
C GLY A 97 12.92 12.31 4.08
N ALA A 98 13.72 12.90 4.98
CA ALA A 98 14.41 12.15 6.03
C ALA A 98 13.44 11.46 7.00
N ILE A 99 12.31 12.11 7.34
CA ILE A 99 11.25 11.51 8.17
C ILE A 99 10.62 10.30 7.47
N ARG A 100 10.35 10.38 6.16
CA ARG A 100 9.81 9.25 5.38
C ARG A 100 10.76 8.07 5.36
N VAL A 101 12.06 8.32 5.13
CA VAL A 101 13.10 7.28 5.18
C VAL A 101 13.18 6.66 6.57
N ALA A 102 13.21 7.47 7.62
CA ALA A 102 13.23 6.98 8.99
C ALA A 102 11.99 6.11 9.31
N ALA A 103 10.80 6.57 8.90
CA ALA A 103 9.56 5.80 9.04
C ALA A 103 9.63 4.47 8.28
N ARG A 104 10.13 4.45 7.03
CA ARG A 104 10.32 3.22 6.25
C ARG A 104 11.29 2.25 6.95
N ARG A 105 12.45 2.73 7.39
CA ARG A 105 13.43 1.92 8.14
C ARG A 105 12.87 1.34 9.41
N THR A 106 12.11 2.13 10.19
CA THR A 106 11.46 1.61 11.39
C THR A 106 10.46 0.50 11.06
N ARG A 107 9.64 0.66 10.02
CA ARG A 107 8.71 -0.40 9.56
C ARG A 107 9.45 -1.66 9.14
N VAL A 108 10.51 -1.56 8.34
CA VAL A 108 11.35 -2.71 7.93
C VAL A 108 11.95 -3.40 9.16
N SER A 109 12.47 -2.62 10.12
CA SER A 109 13.04 -3.19 11.36
C SER A 109 11.99 -3.91 12.23
N MET A 110 10.77 -3.37 12.30
CA MET A 110 9.67 -4.00 13.04
C MET A 110 9.22 -5.27 12.34
N LEU A 111 9.06 -5.25 11.02
CA LEU A 111 8.70 -6.42 10.23
C LEU A 111 9.75 -7.52 10.36
N ARG A 112 11.04 -7.15 10.31
CA ARG A 112 12.13 -8.10 10.53
C ARG A 112 12.05 -8.77 11.89
N ARG A 113 11.82 -8.00 12.97
CA ARG A 113 11.61 -8.59 14.30
C ARG A 113 10.39 -9.50 14.35
N ALA A 114 9.29 -9.10 13.72
CA ALA A 114 8.08 -9.91 13.66
C ALA A 114 8.30 -11.23 12.90
N LEU A 115 9.08 -11.21 11.82
CA LEU A 115 9.46 -12.42 11.09
C LEU A 115 10.42 -13.31 11.89
N ASP A 116 11.39 -12.72 12.60
CA ASP A 116 12.30 -13.46 13.48
C ASP A 116 11.50 -14.24 14.54
N ASP A 117 10.53 -13.57 15.15
CA ASP A 117 9.63 -14.18 16.13
C ASP A 117 8.75 -15.28 15.52
N ASP A 118 8.22 -15.09 14.30
CA ASP A 118 7.40 -16.08 13.61
C ASP A 118 8.22 -17.33 13.25
N ILE A 119 9.47 -17.15 12.79
CA ILE A 119 10.42 -18.24 12.49
C ILE A 119 10.80 -19.01 13.76
N GLU A 120 11.02 -18.30 14.88
CA GLU A 120 11.33 -18.92 16.17
C GLU A 120 10.13 -19.72 16.70
N ALA A 121 8.93 -19.15 16.63
CA ALA A 121 7.70 -19.80 17.10
C ALA A 121 7.33 -21.01 16.25
N ARG A 122 7.67 -21.03 14.95
CA ARG A 122 7.27 -22.07 13.99
C ARG A 122 5.76 -22.29 13.96
N GLU A 123 5.02 -21.20 14.09
CA GLU A 123 3.56 -21.18 14.05
C GLU A 123 3.09 -20.37 12.85
N VAL A 124 1.99 -20.80 12.24
CA VAL A 124 1.26 -20.05 11.23
C VAL A 124 -0.20 -19.92 11.64
N VAL A 125 -0.85 -18.87 11.15
CA VAL A 125 -2.30 -18.68 11.23
C VAL A 125 -2.89 -19.06 9.89
N GLU A 126 -3.81 -20.01 9.90
CA GLU A 126 -4.60 -20.36 8.73
C GLU A 126 -5.97 -19.68 8.85
N GLU A 127 -6.28 -18.84 7.86
CA GLU A 127 -7.50 -18.06 7.77
C GLU A 127 -8.35 -18.59 6.62
N SER A 128 -9.53 -19.11 6.93
CA SER A 128 -10.54 -19.44 5.93
C SER A 128 -11.40 -18.23 5.65
N TRP A 129 -11.61 -17.88 4.39
CA TRP A 129 -12.39 -16.75 3.94
C TRP A 129 -13.48 -17.21 2.98
N ARG A 130 -14.69 -16.70 3.18
CA ARG A 130 -15.81 -16.86 2.25
C ARG A 130 -16.28 -15.49 1.80
N PHE A 131 -16.21 -15.29 0.50
CA PHE A 131 -16.46 -14.03 -0.16
C PHE A 131 -17.82 -14.00 -0.82
N VAL A 132 -18.46 -12.83 -0.78
CA VAL A 132 -19.82 -12.61 -1.27
C VAL A 132 -19.88 -11.62 -2.42
N GLU A 133 -18.98 -10.62 -2.42
CA GLU A 133 -18.99 -9.53 -3.40
C GLU A 133 -17.56 -9.19 -3.81
N ALA A 134 -17.38 -8.79 -5.07
CA ALA A 134 -16.09 -8.36 -5.60
C ALA A 134 -16.24 -7.09 -6.44
N ILE A 135 -15.28 -6.17 -6.28
CA ILE A 135 -15.14 -4.96 -7.09
C ILE A 135 -13.73 -4.97 -7.71
N GLY A 136 -13.63 -4.65 -8.99
CA GLY A 136 -12.36 -4.52 -9.69
C GLY A 136 -11.87 -3.08 -9.74
N PHE A 137 -10.55 -2.90 -9.71
CA PHE A 137 -9.89 -1.62 -9.95
C PHE A 137 -8.80 -1.81 -11.01
N GLN A 138 -8.78 -0.94 -12.01
CA GLN A 138 -7.80 -0.99 -13.11
C GLN A 138 -7.21 0.39 -13.38
N GLU A 139 -5.92 0.45 -13.71
CA GLU A 139 -5.37 1.64 -14.36
C GLU A 139 -5.88 1.74 -15.81
N ALA A 140 -6.03 2.97 -16.30
CA ALA A 140 -6.60 3.26 -17.62
C ALA A 140 -5.87 2.57 -18.80
N GLU A 141 -4.62 2.11 -18.63
CA GLU A 141 -3.77 1.58 -19.70
C GLU A 141 -3.25 0.14 -19.52
N LYS A 142 -4.05 -0.78 -18.97
CA LYS A 142 -3.81 -2.26 -18.99
C LYS A 142 -2.94 -2.83 -17.85
N MET A 143 -3.14 -2.39 -16.62
CA MET A 143 -2.61 -3.12 -15.46
C MET A 143 -3.51 -4.31 -15.09
N PRO A 144 -2.96 -5.35 -14.43
CA PRO A 144 -3.76 -6.44 -13.86
C PRO A 144 -4.79 -5.85 -12.88
N LEU A 145 -5.99 -6.43 -12.88
CA LEU A 145 -7.06 -5.96 -11.98
C LEU A 145 -6.65 -6.14 -10.52
N LEU A 146 -6.89 -5.11 -9.71
CA LEU A 146 -6.88 -5.21 -8.27
C LEU A 146 -8.31 -5.48 -7.81
N TYR A 147 -8.56 -6.65 -7.26
CA TYR A 147 -9.85 -7.04 -6.71
C TYR A 147 -9.93 -6.66 -5.24
N MET A 148 -11.00 -5.97 -4.87
CA MET A 148 -11.43 -5.84 -3.49
C MET A 148 -12.58 -6.80 -3.28
N VAL A 149 -12.39 -7.75 -2.37
CA VAL A 149 -13.34 -8.83 -2.18
C VAL A 149 -13.88 -8.79 -0.76
N HIS A 150 -15.19 -8.66 -0.64
CA HIS A 150 -15.92 -8.55 0.61
C HIS A 150 -16.34 -9.93 1.10
N ALA A 151 -16.00 -10.24 2.34
CA ALA A 151 -16.34 -11.47 3.00
C ALA A 151 -17.66 -11.38 3.78
N ASP A 152 -18.28 -12.53 4.02
CA ASP A 152 -19.54 -12.63 4.77
C ASP A 152 -19.44 -12.15 6.22
N ASN A 153 -18.24 -12.15 6.78
CA ASN A 153 -17.88 -11.62 8.10
C ASN A 153 -17.70 -10.09 8.13
N GLY A 154 -17.88 -9.40 7.00
CA GLY A 154 -17.69 -7.94 6.86
C GLY A 154 -16.25 -7.50 6.59
N GLY A 155 -15.29 -8.43 6.57
CA GLY A 155 -13.90 -8.17 6.22
C GLY A 155 -13.72 -7.95 4.72
N VAL A 156 -12.68 -7.22 4.34
CA VAL A 156 -12.34 -6.99 2.94
C VAL A 156 -10.91 -7.46 2.70
N VAL A 157 -10.69 -8.21 1.63
CA VAL A 157 -9.36 -8.71 1.25
C VAL A 157 -9.02 -8.22 -0.16
N ALA A 158 -7.79 -7.76 -0.35
CA ALA A 158 -7.27 -7.35 -1.65
C ALA A 158 -6.62 -8.52 -2.38
N PHE A 159 -6.95 -8.74 -3.64
CA PHE A 159 -6.26 -9.69 -4.50
C PHE A 159 -5.82 -9.05 -5.81
N GLU A 160 -4.55 -9.19 -6.14
CA GLU A 160 -4.04 -8.84 -7.46
C GLU A 160 -4.26 -9.97 -8.47
N GLU A 161 -4.81 -9.65 -9.64
CA GLU A 161 -5.12 -10.59 -10.72
C GLU A 161 -3.92 -11.41 -11.18
N ARG A 162 -2.72 -10.82 -11.20
CA ARG A 162 -1.49 -11.52 -11.63
C ARG A 162 -1.15 -12.74 -10.76
N HIS A 163 -1.46 -12.69 -9.47
CA HIS A 163 -1.22 -13.78 -8.54
C HIS A 163 -2.28 -14.88 -8.73
N LEU A 164 -3.53 -14.49 -8.95
CA LEU A 164 -4.64 -15.41 -9.23
C LEU A 164 -4.48 -16.12 -10.58
N LEU A 165 -3.99 -15.41 -11.60
CA LEU A 165 -3.76 -15.93 -12.94
C LEU A 165 -2.40 -16.66 -13.06
N GLY A 166 -1.46 -16.41 -12.15
CA GLY A 166 -0.07 -16.89 -12.22
C GLY A 166 0.77 -16.25 -13.32
N ARG A 167 0.24 -15.24 -14.03
CA ARG A 167 0.92 -14.48 -15.09
C ARG A 167 0.27 -13.12 -15.28
N GLU A 168 0.96 -12.23 -15.98
CA GLU A 168 0.35 -10.99 -16.46
C GLU A 168 -0.58 -11.26 -17.64
N ARG A 169 -1.64 -10.45 -17.73
CA ARG A 169 -2.63 -10.52 -18.82
C ARG A 169 -2.04 -9.92 -20.09
N SER A 170 -2.32 -10.56 -21.23
CA SER A 170 -1.93 -10.02 -22.53
C SER A 170 -2.86 -8.87 -22.96
N PRO A 171 -2.37 -7.83 -23.67
CA PRO A 171 -3.22 -6.79 -24.21
C PRO A 171 -4.35 -7.36 -25.09
N GLY A 172 -5.60 -7.05 -24.77
CA GLY A 172 -6.78 -7.50 -25.53
C GLY A 172 -7.35 -8.86 -25.11
N GLU A 173 -6.77 -9.53 -24.11
CA GLU A 173 -7.36 -10.70 -23.48
C GLU A 173 -8.65 -10.29 -22.72
N SER A 174 -9.72 -11.08 -22.86
CA SER A 174 -11.01 -10.76 -22.24
C SER A 174 -10.91 -10.78 -20.72
N ALA A 175 -11.46 -9.76 -20.07
CA ALA A 175 -11.51 -9.65 -18.62
C ALA A 175 -12.64 -10.53 -18.06
N ILE A 176 -12.34 -11.81 -17.85
CA ILE A 176 -13.19 -12.66 -17.00
C ILE A 176 -12.74 -12.44 -15.56
N SER A 177 -13.70 -12.25 -14.64
CA SER A 177 -13.40 -12.13 -13.23
C SER A 177 -12.67 -13.36 -12.71
N LEU A 178 -11.57 -13.13 -11.99
CA LEU A 178 -10.84 -14.17 -11.27
C LEU A 178 -11.00 -14.03 -9.76
N ALA A 179 -11.85 -13.11 -9.29
CA ALA A 179 -12.05 -12.87 -7.86
C ALA A 179 -12.50 -14.18 -7.17
N PRO A 180 -11.77 -14.67 -6.15
CA PRO A 180 -12.10 -15.93 -5.50
C PRO A 180 -13.40 -15.82 -4.71
N SER A 181 -14.20 -16.88 -4.70
CA SER A 181 -15.36 -16.99 -3.79
C SER A 181 -14.98 -17.57 -2.44
N ASP A 182 -14.03 -18.50 -2.39
CA ASP A 182 -13.46 -19.01 -1.16
C ASP A 182 -11.93 -18.93 -1.22
N ALA A 183 -11.29 -18.57 -0.12
CA ALA A 183 -9.83 -18.60 0.00
C ALA A 183 -9.39 -19.13 1.37
N VAL A 184 -8.27 -19.86 1.39
CA VAL A 184 -7.53 -20.17 2.60
C VAL A 184 -6.20 -19.44 2.51
N LEU A 185 -5.97 -18.52 3.45
CA LEU A 185 -4.77 -17.69 3.51
C LEU A 185 -3.96 -18.08 4.74
N VAL A 186 -2.70 -18.47 4.55
CA VAL A 186 -1.80 -18.84 5.64
C VAL A 186 -0.82 -17.69 5.87
N ARG A 187 -0.67 -17.28 7.13
CA ARG A 187 0.16 -16.13 7.50
C ARG A 187 1.06 -16.36 8.69
N GLY A 188 2.11 -15.54 8.75
CA GLY A 188 2.88 -15.36 9.98
C GLY A 188 2.03 -14.65 11.06
N PRO A 189 1.93 -15.19 12.29
CA PRO A 189 1.04 -14.65 13.32
C PRO A 189 1.39 -13.24 13.77
N ARG A 190 2.67 -12.84 13.77
CA ARG A 190 3.12 -11.51 14.19
C ARG A 190 3.42 -10.62 13.00
N SER A 191 4.05 -11.15 11.96
CA SER A 191 4.38 -10.38 10.76
C SER A 191 3.17 -10.08 9.88
N GLY A 192 2.13 -10.92 9.92
CA GLY A 192 0.99 -10.87 9.00
C GLY A 192 1.37 -11.21 7.55
N LEU A 193 2.61 -11.65 7.30
CA LEU A 193 3.10 -11.99 5.97
C LEU A 193 2.25 -13.13 5.40
N LEU A 194 1.78 -12.98 4.16
CA LEU A 194 1.11 -14.07 3.43
C LEU A 194 2.16 -15.09 2.98
N ILE A 195 2.03 -16.32 3.47
CA ILE A 195 2.97 -17.43 3.24
C ILE A 195 2.47 -18.33 2.11
N SER A 196 1.20 -18.70 2.18
CA SER A 196 0.54 -19.54 1.19
C SER A 196 -0.93 -19.18 1.05
N GLU A 197 -1.47 -19.51 -0.10
CA GLU A 197 -2.84 -19.20 -0.50
C GLU A 197 -3.42 -20.37 -1.28
N ASN A 198 -4.71 -20.64 -1.06
CA ASN A 198 -5.45 -21.63 -1.80
C ASN A 198 -6.84 -21.09 -2.10
N TYR A 199 -7.26 -21.17 -3.36
CA TYR A 199 -8.51 -20.61 -3.84
C TYR A 199 -9.45 -21.74 -4.27
N SER A 200 -10.73 -21.61 -3.93
CA SER A 200 -11.74 -22.58 -4.34
C SER A 200 -13.07 -21.92 -4.68
N GLY A 201 -13.96 -22.71 -5.28
CA GLY A 201 -15.28 -22.26 -5.71
C GLY A 201 -15.28 -21.55 -7.07
N PRO A 202 -16.47 -21.23 -7.60
CA PRO A 202 -16.59 -20.46 -8.83
C PRO A 202 -16.13 -19.01 -8.60
N PRO A 203 -15.52 -18.33 -9.59
CA PRO A 203 -15.13 -16.94 -9.44
C PRO A 203 -16.36 -16.05 -9.22
N LEU A 204 -16.22 -15.04 -8.37
CA LEU A 204 -17.28 -14.08 -8.09
C LEU A 204 -17.49 -13.15 -9.30
N PRO A 205 -18.75 -12.82 -9.63
CA PRO A 205 -19.02 -11.76 -10.59
C PRO A 205 -18.52 -10.42 -10.02
N LEU A 206 -17.94 -9.59 -10.88
CA LEU A 206 -17.58 -8.22 -10.50
C LEU A 206 -18.85 -7.37 -10.50
N LEU A 207 -19.09 -6.67 -9.39
CA LEU A 207 -20.15 -5.69 -9.31
C LEU A 207 -19.87 -4.50 -10.22
N ASP A 208 -18.62 -4.04 -10.22
CA ASP A 208 -18.16 -2.91 -11.03
C ASP A 208 -16.64 -2.98 -11.23
N VAL A 209 -16.14 -2.24 -12.22
CA VAL A 209 -14.71 -2.03 -12.48
C VAL A 209 -14.42 -0.53 -12.54
N HIS A 210 -13.65 -0.04 -11.58
CA HIS A 210 -13.34 1.37 -11.46
C HIS A 210 -11.92 1.70 -11.90
N THR A 211 -11.69 2.96 -12.25
CA THR A 211 -10.35 3.48 -12.49
C THR A 211 -9.58 3.62 -11.17
N LEU A 212 -8.41 3.02 -11.11
CA LEU A 212 -7.49 3.11 -9.99
C LEU A 212 -6.66 4.39 -10.09
N THR A 213 -6.77 5.28 -9.11
CA THR A 213 -6.04 6.57 -9.10
C THR A 213 -4.82 6.56 -8.18
N ARG A 214 -4.77 5.62 -7.23
CA ARG A 214 -3.66 5.48 -6.29
C ARG A 214 -2.38 4.93 -6.95
N PRO A 215 -1.19 5.46 -6.62
CA PRO A 215 0.08 4.91 -7.09
C PRO A 215 0.33 3.52 -6.47
N ARG A 216 1.20 2.72 -7.10
CA ARG A 216 1.38 1.29 -6.78
C ARG A 216 1.85 1.03 -5.35
N ASP A 217 2.68 1.91 -4.81
CA ASP A 217 3.24 1.84 -3.46
C ASP A 217 2.21 2.17 -2.36
N GLU A 218 1.11 2.82 -2.71
CA GLU A 218 0.00 3.11 -1.78
C GLU A 218 -1.13 2.08 -1.85
N ARG A 219 -1.02 1.08 -2.73
CA ARG A 219 -2.03 0.03 -2.88
C ARG A 219 -1.90 -1.03 -1.80
N PRO A 220 -3.02 -1.68 -1.44
CA PRO A 220 -2.95 -2.85 -0.58
C PRO A 220 -2.20 -3.98 -1.28
N ALA A 221 -1.39 -4.71 -0.52
CA ALA A 221 -0.68 -5.87 -1.01
C ALA A 221 -1.65 -7.01 -1.34
N HIS A 222 -1.21 -7.92 -2.21
CA HIS A 222 -1.95 -9.14 -2.50
C HIS A 222 -2.24 -9.93 -1.21
N GLY A 223 -3.47 -10.42 -1.10
CA GLY A 223 -4.00 -11.13 0.04
C GLY A 223 -3.98 -10.32 1.33
N SER A 224 -3.91 -8.99 1.32
CA SER A 224 -3.96 -8.20 2.57
C SER A 224 -5.40 -7.94 3.03
N VAL A 225 -5.64 -8.03 4.33
CA VAL A 225 -6.91 -7.62 4.96
C VAL A 225 -6.94 -6.10 5.06
N ILE A 226 -8.03 -5.50 4.59
CA ILE A 226 -8.20 -4.05 4.54
C ILE A 226 -8.91 -3.57 5.80
N ASP A 227 -8.25 -2.69 6.55
CA ASP A 227 -8.83 -1.99 7.69
C ASP A 227 -9.70 -0.79 7.24
N ARG A 228 -10.67 -1.07 6.37
CA ARG A 228 -11.68 -0.11 5.92
C ARG A 228 -13.02 -0.81 5.71
N PRO A 229 -14.14 -0.14 6.04
CA PRO A 229 -15.46 -0.68 5.74
C PRO A 229 -15.64 -0.77 4.22
N TRP A 230 -16.33 -1.81 3.75
CA TRP A 230 -16.61 -2.06 2.34
C TRP A 230 -17.08 -0.81 1.57
N LYS A 231 -18.02 -0.05 2.16
CA LYS A 231 -18.56 1.20 1.58
C LYS A 231 -17.51 2.29 1.34
N GLY A 232 -16.39 2.28 2.06
CA GLY A 232 -15.32 3.27 1.94
C GLY A 232 -14.19 2.87 1.01
N VAL A 233 -14.17 1.62 0.52
CA VAL A 233 -13.07 1.08 -0.30
C VAL A 233 -12.98 1.81 -1.65
N HIS A 234 -14.13 2.09 -2.26
CA HIS A 234 -14.20 2.81 -3.53
C HIS A 234 -13.52 4.20 -3.43
N ALA A 235 -13.99 5.05 -2.52
CA ALA A 235 -13.50 6.42 -2.37
C ALA A 235 -12.00 6.47 -2.03
N TRP A 236 -11.48 5.42 -1.39
CA TRP A 236 -10.06 5.32 -1.06
C TRP A 236 -9.18 5.05 -2.29
N LEU A 237 -9.58 4.14 -3.18
CA LEU A 237 -8.77 3.67 -4.31
C LEU A 237 -9.02 4.44 -5.62
N ALA A 238 -10.25 4.88 -5.86
CA ALA A 238 -10.62 5.65 -7.04
C ALA A 238 -10.62 7.17 -6.79
N GLY A 239 -10.63 7.61 -5.53
CA GLY A 239 -10.77 9.01 -5.15
C GLY A 239 -12.23 9.41 -4.85
N PRO A 240 -12.46 10.61 -4.30
CA PRO A 240 -13.81 11.12 -4.07
C PRO A 240 -14.51 11.41 -5.41
N HIS A 241 -15.76 10.95 -5.52
CA HIS A 241 -16.69 11.37 -6.58
C HIS A 241 -17.26 12.75 -6.28
#